data_AF-A0AA88KU06-F1
#
_entry.id   AF-A0AA88KU06-F1
#
_cell.length_a   1.000
_cell.length_b   1.000
_cell.length_c   1.000
_cell.angle_alpha   90.00
_cell.angle_beta   90.00
_cell.angle_gamma   90.00
#
_symmetry.space_group_name_H-M   'P 1'
#
loop_
_entity.id
_entity.type
_entity.pdbx_description
1 polymer ?
#
loop_
_entity_poly.entity_id
_entity_poly.type
_entity_poly.pdbx_seq_one_letter_code
_entity_poly.pdbx_strand_id
1 'polypeptide(L)'
;DFNEQLRDLDHSLKKCEDHLSPHDALGDTGRDPKILECMKAILKEIIALDQRLVALDGTTQALVDGAYKHGSNACHIADQGEAIRGRYADLHQQLEERCAALQVAFGAAAQFSEVLKSVTADLSSLEQEFDSMEAPARLLPVVQTQLDQVADFFARLQQYHDHLEETRSASEKLTKQGRDIQSSTDQITNMEKHILKLEERSKARNDELERVLGKLESFYGLLDKVLINIEESSNEEFCEKLRNSLEETVLEANTGQGLVQSAAPGVTTTKLEGDIENINEKWNT
;
A
#
# COMPACT_ATOMS: atom_id res chain seq x y z
N ASP A 1 33.56 39.21 35.85
CA ASP A 1 32.26 38.55 36.15
C ASP A 1 31.22 38.85 35.08
N PHE A 2 30.42 39.93 35.12
CA PHE A 2 29.36 40.18 34.11
C PHE A 2 29.86 40.21 32.66
N ASN A 3 30.87 41.03 32.34
CA ASN A 3 31.43 41.13 30.99
C ASN A 3 32.07 39.81 30.49
N GLU A 4 32.52 38.97 31.41
CA GLU A 4 33.12 37.67 31.10
C GLU A 4 32.02 36.65 30.77
N GLN A 5 30.96 36.59 31.60
CA GLN A 5 29.75 35.80 31.33
C GLN A 5 29.11 36.18 29.99
N LEU A 6 29.02 37.48 29.69
CA LEU A 6 28.52 38.01 28.42
C LEU A 6 29.34 37.49 27.24
N ARG A 7 30.67 37.61 27.31
CA ARG A 7 31.58 37.21 26.24
C ARG A 7 31.57 35.71 26.01
N ASP A 8 31.51 34.92 27.09
CA ASP A 8 31.48 33.46 27.01
C ASP A 8 30.18 32.96 26.39
N LEU A 9 29.03 33.54 26.78
CA LEU A 9 27.73 33.23 26.19
C LEU A 9 27.66 33.69 24.72
N ASP A 10 28.15 34.89 24.41
CA ASP A 10 28.20 35.39 23.05
C ASP A 10 29.02 34.46 22.13
N HIS A 11 30.20 34.04 22.58
CA HIS A 11 31.04 33.11 21.82
C HIS A 11 30.39 31.73 21.67
N SER A 12 29.73 31.23 22.72
CA SER A 12 29.04 29.94 22.69
C SER A 12 27.83 29.95 21.74
N LEU A 13 27.04 31.03 21.76
CA LEU A 13 25.93 31.23 20.82
C LEU A 13 26.43 31.37 19.39
N LYS A 14 27.48 32.17 19.16
CA LYS A 14 28.11 32.32 17.85
C LYS A 14 28.57 30.98 17.27
N LYS A 15 29.19 30.14 18.11
CA LYS A 15 29.59 28.79 17.72
C LYS A 15 28.39 27.93 17.31
N CYS A 16 27.28 27.97 18.04
CA CYS A 16 26.06 27.24 17.69
C CYS A 16 25.45 27.74 16.38
N GLU A 17 25.42 29.07 16.17
CA GLU A 17 24.99 29.69 14.91
C GLU A 17 25.86 29.25 13.72
N ASP A 18 27.19 29.25 13.89
CA ASP A 18 28.14 28.85 12.86
C ASP A 18 28.01 27.36 12.51
N HIS A 19 27.66 26.51 13.48
CA HIS A 19 27.35 25.10 13.24
C HIS A 19 26.01 24.92 12.48
N LEU A 20 25.05 25.83 12.63
CA LEU A 20 23.74 25.77 11.98
C LEU A 20 23.77 26.32 10.53
N SER A 21 24.60 27.34 10.27
CA SER A 21 24.68 28.06 9.00
C SER A 21 24.84 27.20 7.73
N PRO A 22 25.65 26.10 7.73
CA PRO A 22 25.75 25.22 6.55
C PRO A 22 24.42 24.54 6.20
N HIS A 23 23.59 24.25 7.20
CA HIS A 23 22.29 23.60 7.00
C HIS A 23 21.23 24.58 6.49
N ASP A 24 21.33 25.88 6.84
CA ASP A 24 20.51 26.94 6.25
C ASP A 24 20.76 27.10 4.74
N ALA A 25 22.02 26.98 4.33
CA ALA A 25 22.43 27.15 2.94
C ALA A 25 22.02 25.99 2.03
N LEU A 26 21.85 24.79 2.59
CA LEU A 26 21.50 23.58 1.84
C LEU A 26 19.99 23.49 1.50
N GLY A 27 19.15 24.30 2.16
CA GLY A 27 17.70 24.24 1.99
C GLY A 27 17.11 22.83 2.19
N ASP A 28 15.91 22.60 1.66
CA ASP A 28 15.13 21.36 1.89
C ASP A 28 15.69 20.10 1.19
N THR A 29 16.84 20.23 0.52
CA THR A 29 17.44 19.18 -0.33
C THR A 29 18.44 18.28 0.39
N GLY A 30 18.96 18.72 1.54
CA GLY A 30 19.89 17.96 2.37
C GLY A 30 19.17 17.38 3.58
N ARG A 31 18.42 16.27 3.42
CA ARG A 31 17.78 15.58 4.55
C ARG A 31 18.38 14.19 4.77
N ASP A 32 19.71 14.14 4.93
CA ASP A 32 20.48 12.96 5.40
C ASP A 32 20.18 12.72 6.89
N PRO A 33 19.95 11.46 7.34
CA PRO A 33 19.83 11.11 8.75
C PRO A 33 20.88 11.74 9.69
N LYS A 34 22.10 11.98 9.20
CA LYS A 34 23.17 12.67 9.94
C LYS A 34 22.82 14.11 10.33
N ILE A 35 21.96 14.78 9.57
CA ILE A 35 21.58 16.17 9.81
C ILE A 35 20.65 16.27 11.02
N LEU A 36 19.75 15.30 11.20
CA LEU A 36 18.93 15.24 12.41
C LEU A 36 19.80 15.04 13.67
N GLU A 37 20.78 14.14 13.61
CA GLU A 37 21.69 13.91 14.74
C GLU A 37 22.59 15.13 15.02
N CYS A 38 23.03 15.84 13.98
CA CYS A 38 23.73 17.11 14.11
C CYS A 38 22.85 18.16 14.80
N MET A 39 21.61 18.36 14.34
CA MET A 39 20.70 19.34 14.93
C MET A 39 20.36 19.01 16.39
N LYS A 40 20.15 17.73 16.74
CA LYS A 40 19.96 17.30 18.13
C LYS A 40 21.19 17.60 19.00
N ALA A 41 22.40 17.43 18.45
CA ALA A 41 23.63 17.75 19.15
C ALA A 41 23.74 19.25 19.44
N ILE A 42 23.47 20.11 18.45
CA ILE A 42 23.47 21.58 18.63
C ILE A 42 22.37 22.00 19.61
N LEU A 43 21.16 21.43 19.52
CA LEU A 43 20.08 21.72 20.45
C LEU A 43 20.48 21.38 21.90
N LYS A 44 21.16 20.24 22.10
CA LYS A 44 21.70 19.87 23.42
C LYS A 44 22.77 20.85 23.91
N GLU A 45 23.63 21.35 23.02
CA GLU A 45 24.62 22.39 23.36
C GLU A 45 23.93 23.69 23.80
N ILE A 46 22.88 24.13 23.11
CA ILE A 46 22.11 25.32 23.50
C ILE A 46 21.40 25.11 24.83
N ILE A 47 20.71 23.98 25.03
CA ILE A 47 20.05 23.68 26.32
C ILE A 47 21.07 23.73 27.47
N ALA A 48 22.33 23.30 27.25
CA ALA A 48 23.37 23.39 28.26
C ALA A 48 23.81 24.82 28.60
N LEU A 49 23.51 25.82 27.75
CA LEU A 49 23.78 27.24 28.03
C LEU A 49 22.72 27.88 28.94
N ASP A 50 21.57 27.24 29.16
CA ASP A 50 20.45 27.79 29.94
C ASP A 50 20.88 28.19 31.35
N GLN A 51 21.62 27.33 32.05
CA GLN A 51 22.13 27.64 33.40
C GLN A 51 23.09 28.85 33.41
N ARG A 52 23.86 29.05 32.33
CA ARG A 52 24.76 30.20 32.20
C ARG A 52 23.96 31.47 31.89
N LEU A 53 22.89 31.36 31.11
CA LEU A 53 21.97 32.46 30.84
C LEU A 53 21.27 32.92 32.12
N VAL A 54 20.75 31.98 32.92
CA VAL A 54 20.15 32.28 34.24
C VAL A 54 21.15 32.95 35.18
N ALA A 55 22.42 32.53 35.15
CA ALA A 55 23.48 33.18 35.92
C ALA A 55 23.75 34.61 35.45
N LEU A 56 23.79 34.85 34.12
CA LEU A 56 23.92 36.19 33.53
C LEU A 56 22.73 37.08 33.90
N ASP A 57 21.52 36.54 33.93
CA ASP A 57 20.32 37.28 34.32
C ASP A 57 20.38 37.72 35.78
N GLY A 58 20.82 36.82 36.66
CA GLY A 58 21.04 37.12 38.07
C GLY A 58 22.08 38.22 38.28
N THR A 59 23.19 38.19 37.54
CA THR A 59 24.22 39.24 37.63
C THR A 59 23.75 40.56 37.00
N THR A 60 23.02 40.52 35.88
CA THR A 60 22.38 41.69 35.25
C THR A 60 21.43 42.39 36.22
N GLN A 61 20.52 41.63 36.85
CA GLN A 61 19.55 42.17 37.80
C GLN A 61 20.24 42.80 39.01
N ALA A 62 21.24 42.12 39.59
CA ALA A 62 21.99 42.65 40.73
C ALA A 62 22.72 43.97 40.40
N LEU A 63 23.29 44.09 39.19
CA LEU A 63 23.95 45.31 38.73
C LEU A 63 22.96 46.45 38.47
N VAL A 64 21.81 46.16 37.85
CA VAL A 64 20.74 47.14 37.60
C VAL A 64 20.17 47.67 38.91
N ASP A 65 19.85 46.79 39.86
CA ASP A 65 19.36 47.16 41.19
C ASP A 65 20.40 47.98 41.96
N GLY A 66 21.68 47.60 41.84
CA GLY A 66 22.81 48.32 42.43
C GLY A 66 22.94 49.73 41.87
N ALA A 67 22.91 49.90 40.55
CA ALA A 67 22.99 51.20 39.90
C ALA A 67 21.80 52.11 40.26
N TYR A 68 20.58 51.55 40.29
CA TYR A 68 19.38 52.28 40.66
C TYR A 68 19.45 52.83 42.08
N LYS A 69 19.93 52.03 43.05
CA LYS A 69 20.15 52.46 44.45
C LYS A 69 21.12 53.63 44.59
N HIS A 70 22.02 53.82 43.63
CA HIS A 70 23.00 54.91 43.60
C HIS A 70 22.59 56.06 42.66
N GLY A 71 21.36 56.06 42.15
CA GLY A 71 20.83 57.11 41.27
C GLY A 71 21.40 57.09 39.84
N SER A 72 22.01 55.98 39.42
CA SER A 72 22.58 55.81 38.08
C SER A 72 21.65 54.98 37.18
N ASN A 73 21.68 55.25 35.87
CA ASN A 73 20.93 54.48 34.87
C ASN A 73 21.78 53.30 34.34
N ALA A 74 21.28 52.07 34.49
CA ALA A 74 21.91 50.85 33.99
C ALA A 74 21.20 50.25 32.75
N CYS A 75 20.41 51.03 31.99
CA CYS A 75 19.75 50.57 30.76
C CYS A 75 20.67 49.77 29.85
N HIS A 76 21.89 50.25 29.59
CA HIS A 76 22.84 49.55 28.70
C HIS A 76 23.20 48.12 29.17
N ILE A 77 23.29 47.89 30.49
CA ILE A 77 23.58 46.57 31.06
C ILE A 77 22.38 45.64 30.88
N ALA A 78 21.17 46.16 31.12
CA ALA A 78 19.93 45.43 30.87
C ALA A 78 19.77 45.09 29.38
N ASP A 79 20.03 46.04 28.48
CA ASP A 79 19.93 45.86 27.03
C ASP A 79 20.89 44.77 26.52
N GLN A 80 22.12 44.69 27.08
CA GLN A 80 23.09 43.66 26.72
C GLN A 80 22.67 42.26 27.18
N GLY A 81 22.15 42.14 28.41
CA GLY A 81 21.62 40.87 28.92
C GLY A 81 20.42 40.39 28.09
N GLU A 82 19.49 41.31 27.80
CA GLU A 82 18.31 41.01 26.98
C GLU A 82 18.68 40.65 25.54
N ALA A 83 19.70 41.29 24.95
CA ALA A 83 20.16 40.92 23.61
C ALA A 83 20.71 39.49 23.53
N ILE A 84 21.45 39.02 24.54
CA ILE A 84 21.92 37.63 24.62
C ILE A 84 20.75 36.67 24.86
N ARG A 85 19.82 37.04 25.76
CA ARG A 85 18.61 36.25 26.02
C ARG A 85 17.76 36.09 24.76
N GLY A 86 17.50 37.18 24.04
CA GLY A 86 16.73 37.16 22.80
C GLY A 86 17.38 36.24 21.76
N ARG A 87 18.68 36.40 21.52
CA ARG A 87 19.43 35.52 20.61
C ARG A 87 19.39 34.06 21.02
N TYR A 88 19.53 33.77 22.31
CA TYR A 88 19.40 32.41 22.84
C TYR A 88 18.00 31.85 22.55
N ALA A 89 16.95 32.59 22.87
CA ALA A 89 15.57 32.16 22.71
C ALA A 89 15.23 31.92 21.23
N ASP A 90 15.61 32.85 20.35
CA ASP A 90 15.40 32.74 18.91
C ASP A 90 16.10 31.50 18.35
N LEU A 91 17.37 31.29 18.71
CA LEU A 91 18.15 30.16 18.21
C LEU A 91 17.65 28.82 18.76
N HIS A 92 17.27 28.77 20.04
CA HIS A 92 16.67 27.61 20.68
C HIS A 92 15.37 27.21 19.97
N GLN A 93 14.44 28.16 19.80
CA GLN A 93 13.16 27.92 19.12
C GLN A 93 13.36 27.42 17.69
N GLN A 94 14.24 28.06 16.92
CA GLN A 94 14.53 27.64 15.54
C GLN A 94 15.08 26.21 15.46
N LEU A 95 15.97 25.83 16.39
CA LEU A 95 16.52 24.48 16.44
C LEU A 95 15.48 23.44 16.85
N GLU A 96 14.61 23.75 17.82
CA GLU A 96 13.52 22.88 18.22
C GLU A 96 12.54 22.63 17.08
N GLU A 97 12.07 23.69 16.41
CA GLU A 97 11.14 23.59 15.28
C GLU A 97 11.73 22.75 14.15
N ARG A 98 13.01 22.96 13.83
CA ARG A 98 13.70 22.18 12.80
C ARG A 98 13.92 20.73 13.19
N CYS A 99 14.32 20.46 14.43
CA CYS A 99 14.46 19.10 14.93
C CYS A 99 13.13 18.35 14.83
N ALA A 100 12.03 18.99 15.27
CA ALA A 100 10.70 18.41 15.18
C ALA A 100 10.28 18.14 13.73
N ALA A 101 10.46 19.12 12.83
CA ALA A 101 10.14 18.97 11.41
C ALA A 101 10.94 17.84 10.75
N LEU A 102 12.25 17.75 11.02
CA LEU A 102 13.08 16.66 10.51
C LEU A 102 12.65 15.30 11.08
N GLN A 103 12.35 15.20 12.37
CA GLN A 103 11.88 13.94 12.97
C GLN A 103 10.60 13.43 12.31
N VAL A 104 9.61 14.32 12.10
CA VAL A 104 8.38 13.98 11.38
C VAL A 104 8.69 13.53 9.96
N ALA A 105 9.56 14.26 9.25
CA ALA A 105 9.91 13.93 7.87
C ALA A 105 10.70 12.61 7.74
N PHE A 106 11.54 12.25 8.71
CA PHE A 106 12.25 10.96 8.74
C PHE A 106 11.31 9.81 9.12
N GLY A 107 10.44 10.02 10.11
CA GLY A 107 9.41 9.06 10.49
C GLY A 107 8.50 8.72 9.31
N ALA A 108 8.03 9.75 8.57
CA ALA A 108 7.22 9.57 7.37
C ALA A 108 7.95 8.79 6.27
N ALA A 109 9.23 9.06 6.04
CA ALA A 109 10.03 8.33 5.05
C ALA A 109 10.26 6.85 5.45
N ALA A 110 10.51 6.59 6.74
CA ALA A 110 10.66 5.23 7.26
C ALA A 110 9.34 4.45 7.15
N GLN A 111 8.23 5.07 7.53
CA GLN A 111 6.89 4.49 7.38
C GLN A 111 6.57 4.18 5.91
N PHE A 112 6.83 5.13 5.00
CA PHE A 112 6.66 4.91 3.57
C PHE A 112 7.48 3.73 3.05
N SER A 113 8.76 3.64 3.46
CA SER A 113 9.61 2.52 3.06
C SER A 113 9.07 1.18 3.55
N GLU A 114 8.44 1.12 4.72
CA GLU A 114 7.88 -0.13 5.24
C GLU A 114 6.58 -0.51 4.53
N VAL A 115 5.69 0.47 4.29
CA VAL A 115 4.49 0.28 3.48
C VAL A 115 4.85 -0.20 2.06
N LEU A 116 5.86 0.40 1.45
CA LEU A 116 6.31 0.02 0.10
C LEU A 116 6.77 -1.44 0.04
N LYS A 117 7.46 -1.94 1.07
CA LYS A 117 7.83 -3.37 1.18
C LYS A 117 6.60 -4.24 1.35
N SER A 118 5.64 -3.83 2.18
CA SER A 118 4.39 -4.57 2.40
C SER A 118 3.65 -4.74 1.08
N VAL A 119 3.37 -3.64 0.38
CA VAL A 119 2.69 -3.65 -0.94
C VAL A 119 3.46 -4.52 -1.94
N THR A 120 4.79 -4.45 -1.97
CA THR A 120 5.58 -5.31 -2.85
C THR A 120 5.41 -6.81 -2.53
N ALA A 121 5.34 -7.15 -1.24
CA ALA A 121 5.10 -8.52 -0.80
C ALA A 121 3.67 -8.98 -1.08
N ASP A 122 2.69 -8.10 -0.88
CA ASP A 122 1.28 -8.37 -1.14
C ASP A 122 1.04 -8.66 -2.63
N LEU A 123 1.65 -7.88 -3.53
CA LEU A 123 1.61 -8.16 -4.97
C LEU A 123 2.18 -9.53 -5.31
N SER A 124 3.33 -9.87 -4.73
CA SER A 124 3.98 -11.16 -4.95
C SER A 124 3.10 -12.31 -4.46
N SER A 125 2.40 -12.11 -3.33
CA SER A 125 1.44 -13.08 -2.80
C SER A 125 0.22 -13.25 -3.71
N LEU A 126 -0.33 -12.15 -4.26
CA LEU A 126 -1.45 -12.19 -5.20
C LEU A 126 -1.06 -12.89 -6.51
N GLU A 127 0.13 -12.61 -7.04
CA GLU A 127 0.66 -13.30 -8.22
C GLU A 127 0.82 -14.80 -7.97
N GLN A 128 1.41 -15.19 -6.83
CA GLN A 128 1.58 -16.60 -6.46
C GLN A 128 0.24 -17.31 -6.28
N GLU A 129 -0.71 -16.66 -5.61
CA GLU A 129 -2.03 -17.23 -5.42
C GLU A 129 -2.72 -17.48 -6.77
N PHE A 130 -2.72 -16.48 -7.65
CA PHE A 130 -3.32 -16.61 -8.97
C PHE A 130 -2.69 -17.74 -9.78
N ASP A 131 -1.35 -17.83 -9.76
CA ASP A 131 -0.61 -18.88 -10.47
C ASP A 131 -0.84 -20.27 -9.88
N SER A 132 -1.28 -20.37 -8.62
CA SER A 132 -1.63 -21.63 -7.95
C SER A 132 -3.05 -22.12 -8.24
N MET A 133 -3.90 -21.29 -8.86
CA MET A 133 -5.29 -21.67 -9.13
C MET A 133 -5.38 -22.78 -10.19
N GLU A 134 -6.13 -23.83 -9.89
CA GLU A 134 -6.29 -24.99 -10.77
C GLU A 134 -6.99 -24.64 -12.09
N ALA A 135 -6.83 -25.46 -13.13
CA ALA A 135 -7.58 -25.26 -14.38
C ALA A 135 -9.12 -25.39 -14.16
N PRO A 136 -9.95 -24.77 -15.01
CA PRO A 136 -11.40 -24.91 -14.94
C PRO A 136 -11.83 -26.38 -14.89
N ALA A 137 -12.57 -26.77 -13.85
CA ALA A 137 -13.02 -28.14 -13.67
C ALA A 137 -14.13 -28.52 -14.68
N ARG A 138 -14.51 -29.79 -14.69
CA ARG A 138 -15.63 -30.32 -15.51
C ARG A 138 -16.77 -30.87 -14.66
N LEU A 139 -16.84 -30.40 -13.41
CA LEU A 139 -17.86 -30.75 -12.42
C LEU A 139 -18.52 -29.47 -11.93
N LEU A 140 -19.85 -29.37 -12.09
CA LEU A 140 -20.65 -28.21 -11.67
C LEU A 140 -20.29 -27.64 -10.28
N PRO A 141 -20.32 -28.44 -9.19
CA PRO A 141 -20.05 -27.90 -7.85
C PRO A 141 -18.60 -27.40 -7.68
N VAL A 142 -17.66 -27.98 -8.42
CA VAL A 142 -16.25 -27.55 -8.38
C VAL A 142 -16.07 -26.25 -9.15
N VAL A 143 -16.69 -26.11 -10.32
CA VAL A 143 -16.65 -24.86 -11.11
C VAL A 143 -17.30 -23.70 -10.35
N GLN A 144 -18.40 -23.94 -9.64
CA GLN A 144 -19.02 -22.95 -8.74
C GLN A 144 -18.04 -22.51 -7.64
N THR A 145 -17.38 -23.47 -6.97
CA THR A 145 -16.35 -23.15 -5.97
C THR A 145 -15.19 -22.35 -6.57
N GLN A 146 -14.77 -22.67 -7.79
CA GLN A 146 -13.71 -21.94 -8.50
C GLN A 146 -14.14 -20.50 -8.84
N LEU A 147 -15.42 -20.26 -9.15
CA LEU A 147 -15.96 -18.91 -9.35
C LEU A 147 -15.97 -18.12 -8.04
N ASP A 148 -16.37 -18.73 -6.93
CA ASP A 148 -16.32 -18.10 -5.60
C ASP A 148 -14.88 -17.69 -5.24
N GLN A 149 -13.89 -18.58 -5.49
CA GLN A 149 -12.48 -18.28 -5.29
C GLN A 149 -11.99 -17.09 -6.12
N VAL A 150 -12.45 -16.98 -7.38
CA VAL A 150 -12.10 -15.85 -8.25
C VAL A 150 -12.79 -14.57 -7.79
N ALA A 151 -14.02 -14.64 -7.28
CA ALA A 151 -14.70 -13.49 -6.66
C ALA A 151 -13.96 -12.98 -5.42
N ASP A 152 -13.52 -13.88 -4.54
CA ASP A 152 -12.69 -13.56 -3.37
C ASP A 152 -11.32 -12.98 -3.79
N PHE A 153 -10.75 -13.47 -4.89
CA PHE A 153 -9.54 -12.90 -5.47
C PHE A 153 -9.75 -11.47 -5.98
N PHE A 154 -10.85 -11.18 -6.68
CA PHE A 154 -11.18 -9.81 -7.08
C PHE A 154 -11.33 -8.86 -5.88
N ALA A 155 -11.94 -9.32 -4.79
CA ALA A 155 -12.05 -8.51 -3.57
C ALA A 155 -10.66 -8.13 -3.02
N ARG A 156 -9.70 -9.06 -3.06
CA ARG A 156 -8.31 -8.79 -2.63
C ARG A 156 -7.53 -7.91 -3.61
N LEU A 157 -7.75 -8.07 -4.92
CA LEU A 157 -7.20 -7.15 -5.92
C LEU A 157 -7.66 -5.70 -5.67
N GLN A 158 -8.93 -5.50 -5.33
CA GLN A 158 -9.46 -4.18 -4.98
C GLN A 158 -8.81 -3.61 -3.71
N GLN A 159 -8.69 -4.41 -2.65
CA GLN A 159 -7.99 -3.97 -1.43
C GLN A 159 -6.53 -3.59 -1.71
N TYR A 160 -5.85 -4.35 -2.55
CA TYR A 160 -4.49 -4.03 -2.97
C TYR A 160 -4.42 -2.74 -3.79
N HIS A 161 -5.39 -2.50 -4.68
CA HIS A 161 -5.47 -1.26 -5.46
C HIS A 161 -5.60 -0.04 -4.54
N ASP A 162 -6.48 -0.10 -3.54
CA ASP A 162 -6.66 0.96 -2.55
C ASP A 162 -5.35 1.24 -1.80
N HIS A 163 -4.66 0.18 -1.34
CA HIS A 163 -3.40 0.33 -0.62
C HIS A 163 -2.26 0.87 -1.49
N LEU A 164 -2.22 0.48 -2.77
CA LEU A 164 -1.26 0.99 -3.75
C LEU A 164 -1.52 2.47 -4.05
N GLU A 165 -2.78 2.90 -4.13
CA GLU A 165 -3.16 4.30 -4.32
C GLU A 165 -2.78 5.18 -3.11
N GLU A 166 -3.00 4.69 -1.90
CA GLU A 166 -2.52 5.35 -0.68
C GLU A 166 -0.99 5.50 -0.69
N THR A 167 -0.28 4.45 -1.11
CA THR A 167 1.18 4.44 -1.22
C THR A 167 1.68 5.43 -2.29
N ARG A 168 0.99 5.53 -3.43
CA ARG A 168 1.25 6.55 -4.45
C ARG A 168 1.07 7.95 -3.90
N SER A 169 -0.03 8.20 -3.18
CA SER A 169 -0.29 9.51 -2.55
C SER A 169 0.80 9.87 -1.53
N ALA A 170 1.27 8.90 -0.74
CA ALA A 170 2.38 9.10 0.19
C ALA A 170 3.69 9.43 -0.54
N SER A 171 3.98 8.76 -1.66
CA SER A 171 5.13 9.06 -2.52
C SER A 171 5.05 10.50 -3.06
N GLU A 172 3.91 10.94 -3.57
CA GLU A 172 3.75 12.31 -4.05
C GLU A 172 3.99 13.36 -2.97
N LYS A 173 3.53 13.11 -1.74
CA LYS A 173 3.78 14.00 -0.60
C LYS A 173 5.27 14.09 -0.28
N LEU A 174 5.99 12.98 -0.28
CA LEU A 174 7.44 12.96 -0.04
C LEU A 174 8.22 13.65 -1.16
N THR A 175 7.82 13.45 -2.41
CA THR A 175 8.39 14.16 -3.57
C THR A 175 8.19 15.67 -3.46
N LYS A 176 6.97 16.12 -3.08
CA LYS A 176 6.68 17.55 -2.84
C LYS A 176 7.51 18.15 -1.70
N GLN A 177 7.94 17.32 -0.75
CA GLN A 177 8.86 17.70 0.32
C GLN A 177 10.34 17.64 -0.08
N GLY A 178 10.65 17.50 -1.37
CA GLY A 178 12.02 17.51 -1.89
C GLY A 178 12.82 16.24 -1.63
N ARG A 179 12.16 15.12 -1.27
CA ARG A 179 12.83 13.83 -1.09
C ARG A 179 13.18 13.21 -2.44
N ASP A 180 14.40 12.70 -2.57
CA ASP A 180 14.80 11.85 -3.69
C ASP A 180 14.27 10.43 -3.47
N ILE A 181 13.13 10.13 -4.08
CA ILE A 181 12.45 8.82 -4.01
C ILE A 181 12.08 8.30 -5.40
N GLN A 182 12.81 8.71 -6.45
CA GLN A 182 12.48 8.36 -7.83
C GLN A 182 12.40 6.85 -8.04
N SER A 183 13.32 6.09 -7.44
CA SER A 183 13.33 4.62 -7.53
C SER A 183 12.07 3.99 -6.92
N SER A 184 11.57 4.52 -5.80
CA SER A 184 10.31 4.08 -5.19
C SER A 184 9.11 4.43 -6.05
N THR A 185 9.10 5.61 -6.68
CA THR A 185 8.06 6.00 -7.64
C THR A 185 8.03 5.08 -8.86
N ASP A 186 9.21 4.72 -9.38
CA ASP A 186 9.32 3.77 -10.50
C ASP A 186 8.83 2.37 -10.09
N GLN A 187 9.12 1.94 -8.85
CA GLN A 187 8.59 0.68 -8.29
C GLN A 187 7.05 0.71 -8.22
N ILE A 188 6.45 1.79 -7.71
CA ILE A 188 4.99 1.96 -7.68
C ILE A 188 4.39 1.88 -9.08
N THR A 189 4.98 2.59 -10.05
CA THR A 189 4.55 2.55 -11.45
C THR A 189 4.66 1.15 -12.06
N ASN A 190 5.67 0.37 -11.66
CA ASN A 190 5.78 -1.02 -12.09
C ASN A 190 4.68 -1.89 -11.47
N MET A 191 4.43 -1.75 -10.16
CA MET A 191 3.36 -2.47 -9.47
C MET A 191 1.98 -2.18 -10.09
N GLU A 192 1.71 -0.94 -10.49
CA GLU A 192 0.48 -0.56 -11.22
C GLU A 192 0.33 -1.34 -12.54
N LYS A 193 1.41 -1.50 -13.30
CA LYS A 193 1.38 -2.28 -14.54
C LYS A 193 1.17 -3.77 -14.27
N HIS A 194 1.74 -4.29 -13.19
CA HIS A 194 1.60 -5.69 -12.80
C HIS A 194 0.17 -5.99 -12.35
N ILE A 195 -0.41 -5.14 -11.49
CA ILE A 195 -1.77 -5.35 -11.00
C ILE A 195 -2.79 -5.29 -12.15
N LEU A 196 -2.66 -4.35 -13.09
CA LEU A 196 -3.53 -4.27 -14.28
C LEU A 196 -3.47 -5.55 -15.12
N LYS A 197 -2.27 -6.13 -15.32
CA LYS A 197 -2.12 -7.40 -16.03
C LYS A 197 -2.74 -8.56 -15.25
N LEU A 198 -2.60 -8.57 -13.93
CA LEU A 198 -3.17 -9.59 -13.07
C LEU A 198 -4.70 -9.53 -13.07
N GLU A 199 -5.28 -8.33 -13.09
CA GLU A 199 -6.72 -8.09 -13.27
C GLU A 199 -7.22 -8.62 -14.63
N GLU A 200 -6.53 -8.32 -15.73
CA GLU A 200 -6.87 -8.86 -17.06
C GLU A 200 -6.85 -10.39 -17.08
N ARG A 201 -5.81 -11.01 -16.51
CA ARG A 201 -5.69 -12.47 -16.42
C ARG A 201 -6.81 -13.07 -15.54
N SER A 202 -7.16 -12.41 -14.45
CA SER A 202 -8.22 -12.83 -13.54
C SER A 202 -9.60 -12.74 -14.18
N LYS A 203 -9.85 -11.68 -14.94
CA LYS A 203 -11.06 -11.54 -15.74
C LYS A 203 -11.17 -12.62 -16.81
N ALA A 204 -10.11 -12.87 -17.56
CA ALA A 204 -10.10 -13.93 -18.57
C ALA A 204 -10.38 -15.32 -17.96
N ARG A 205 -9.86 -15.57 -16.75
CA ARG A 205 -10.15 -16.79 -15.98
C ARG A 205 -11.60 -16.87 -15.53
N ASN A 206 -12.18 -15.77 -15.04
CA ASN A 206 -13.60 -15.69 -14.68
C ASN A 206 -14.48 -16.00 -15.89
N ASP A 207 -14.23 -15.33 -17.02
CA ASP A 207 -14.98 -15.51 -18.27
C ASP A 207 -14.87 -16.97 -18.80
N GLU A 208 -13.72 -17.61 -18.61
CA GLU A 208 -13.53 -19.04 -18.90
C GLU A 208 -14.38 -19.93 -18.00
N LEU A 209 -14.36 -19.70 -16.69
CA LEU A 209 -15.14 -20.46 -15.72
C LEU A 209 -16.65 -20.30 -15.95
N GLU A 210 -17.13 -19.08 -16.21
CA GLU A 210 -18.53 -18.80 -16.54
C GLU A 210 -18.98 -19.53 -17.81
N ARG A 211 -18.13 -19.55 -18.84
CA ARG A 211 -18.42 -20.28 -20.08
C ARG A 211 -18.43 -21.80 -19.87
N VAL A 212 -17.51 -22.33 -19.06
CA VAL A 212 -17.52 -23.76 -18.70
C VAL A 212 -18.76 -24.09 -17.89
N LEU A 213 -19.14 -23.25 -16.92
CA LEU A 213 -20.35 -23.40 -16.13
C LEU A 213 -21.59 -23.41 -17.03
N GLY A 214 -21.75 -22.42 -17.90
CA GLY A 214 -22.91 -22.35 -18.80
C GLY A 214 -23.01 -23.54 -19.75
N LYS A 215 -21.88 -24.08 -20.22
CA LYS A 215 -21.87 -25.33 -21.01
C LYS A 215 -22.28 -26.55 -20.16
N LEU A 216 -21.80 -26.66 -18.93
CA LEU A 216 -22.17 -27.73 -18.01
C LEU A 216 -23.67 -27.66 -17.66
N GLU A 217 -24.18 -26.46 -17.32
CA GLU A 217 -25.59 -26.24 -17.03
C GLU A 217 -26.47 -26.55 -18.25
N SER A 218 -26.05 -26.14 -19.45
CA SER A 218 -26.74 -26.51 -20.68
C SER A 218 -26.74 -28.02 -20.90
N PHE A 219 -25.61 -28.69 -20.68
CA PHE A 219 -25.52 -30.15 -20.83
C PHE A 219 -26.44 -30.87 -19.85
N TYR A 220 -26.35 -30.53 -18.55
CA TYR A 220 -27.16 -31.18 -17.52
C TYR A 220 -28.65 -30.83 -17.60
N GLY A 221 -29.00 -29.62 -18.04
CA GLY A 221 -30.38 -29.22 -18.27
C GLY A 221 -31.02 -29.87 -19.50
N LEU A 222 -30.23 -30.17 -20.53
CA LEU A 222 -30.69 -30.97 -21.67
C LEU A 222 -30.81 -32.45 -21.28
N LEU A 223 -29.80 -32.99 -20.59
CA LEU A 223 -29.82 -34.36 -20.05
C LEU A 223 -31.08 -34.66 -19.25
N ASP A 224 -31.47 -33.76 -18.34
CA ASP A 224 -32.69 -33.91 -17.53
C ASP A 224 -33.96 -34.01 -18.41
N LYS A 225 -34.04 -33.19 -19.48
CA LYS A 225 -35.18 -33.23 -20.42
C LYS A 225 -35.23 -34.53 -21.21
N VAL A 226 -34.10 -35.03 -21.72
CA VAL A 226 -34.08 -36.31 -22.44
C VAL A 226 -34.49 -37.45 -21.53
N LEU A 227 -34.03 -37.47 -20.28
CA LEU A 227 -34.44 -38.49 -19.31
C LEU A 227 -35.96 -38.46 -19.05
N ILE A 228 -36.54 -37.27 -18.85
CA ILE A 228 -37.99 -37.10 -18.69
C ILE A 228 -38.74 -37.57 -19.94
N ASN A 229 -38.29 -37.17 -21.13
CA ASN A 229 -38.91 -37.55 -22.40
C ASN A 229 -38.90 -39.08 -22.60
N ILE A 230 -37.80 -39.75 -22.28
CA ILE A 230 -37.68 -41.21 -22.37
C ILE A 230 -38.68 -41.87 -21.40
N GLU A 231 -38.77 -41.41 -20.15
CA GLU A 231 -39.72 -41.94 -19.16
C GLU A 231 -41.19 -41.75 -19.58
N GLU A 232 -41.53 -40.59 -20.15
CA GLU A 232 -42.89 -40.28 -20.62
C GLU A 232 -43.26 -40.98 -21.94
N SER A 233 -42.28 -41.43 -22.73
CA SER A 233 -42.47 -42.04 -24.07
C SER A 233 -43.04 -43.46 -24.07
N SER A 234 -43.51 -43.95 -22.92
CA SER A 234 -44.18 -45.24 -22.77
C SER A 234 -45.59 -45.32 -23.41
N ASN A 235 -46.06 -44.27 -24.11
CA ASN A 235 -47.34 -44.22 -24.85
C ASN A 235 -47.19 -43.66 -26.29
N GLU A 236 -48.03 -44.14 -27.22
CA GLU A 236 -47.97 -44.05 -28.71
C GLU A 236 -47.80 -42.68 -29.42
N GLU A 237 -47.58 -41.55 -28.72
CA GLU A 237 -47.33 -40.20 -29.30
C GLU A 237 -45.91 -40.03 -29.93
N PHE A 238 -45.27 -41.15 -30.24
CA PHE A 238 -43.83 -41.37 -30.31
C PHE A 238 -43.10 -40.64 -31.45
N CYS A 239 -43.70 -40.53 -32.65
CA CYS A 239 -42.94 -40.18 -33.86
C CYS A 239 -42.52 -38.71 -33.99
N GLU A 240 -43.27 -37.77 -33.42
CA GLU A 240 -42.96 -36.33 -33.50
C GLU A 240 -42.09 -35.89 -32.31
N LYS A 241 -42.36 -36.44 -31.12
CA LYS A 241 -41.50 -36.29 -29.94
C LYS A 241 -40.10 -36.87 -30.17
N LEU A 242 -39.98 -38.04 -30.81
CA LEU A 242 -38.68 -38.64 -31.17
C LEU A 242 -37.80 -37.74 -32.03
N ARG A 243 -38.39 -37.03 -33.01
CA ARG A 243 -37.62 -36.21 -33.94
C ARG A 243 -37.01 -35.00 -33.22
N ASN A 244 -37.81 -34.33 -32.39
CA ASN A 244 -37.34 -33.21 -31.58
C ASN A 244 -36.33 -33.69 -30.52
N SER A 245 -36.60 -34.85 -29.91
CA SER A 245 -35.69 -35.45 -28.93
C SER A 245 -34.35 -35.86 -29.57
N LEU A 246 -34.33 -36.36 -30.80
CA LEU A 246 -33.09 -36.74 -31.50
C LEU A 246 -32.19 -35.53 -31.78
N GLU A 247 -32.76 -34.38 -32.13
CA GLU A 247 -32.01 -33.12 -32.29
C GLU A 247 -31.41 -32.65 -30.96
N GLU A 248 -32.17 -32.76 -29.86
CA GLU A 248 -31.69 -32.44 -28.50
C GLU A 248 -30.56 -33.39 -28.07
N THR A 249 -30.71 -34.71 -28.25
CA THR A 249 -29.67 -35.71 -27.90
C THR A 249 -28.36 -35.50 -28.69
N VAL A 250 -28.45 -35.14 -29.97
CA VAL A 250 -27.27 -34.81 -30.78
C VAL A 250 -26.59 -33.54 -30.28
N LEU A 251 -27.36 -32.53 -29.88
CA LEU A 251 -26.84 -31.30 -29.29
C LEU A 251 -26.16 -31.55 -27.93
N GLU A 252 -26.72 -32.44 -27.11
CA GLU A 252 -26.16 -32.89 -25.82
C GLU A 252 -24.81 -33.57 -25.98
N ALA A 253 -24.76 -34.61 -26.81
CA ALA A 253 -23.53 -35.36 -27.07
C ALA A 253 -22.45 -34.42 -27.60
N ASN A 254 -22.79 -33.47 -28.48
CA ASN A 254 -21.85 -32.48 -28.98
C ASN A 254 -21.37 -31.50 -27.89
N THR A 255 -22.26 -31.07 -26.99
CA THR A 255 -21.93 -30.15 -25.90
C THR A 255 -21.04 -30.82 -24.85
N GLY A 256 -21.43 -32.03 -24.41
CA GLY A 256 -20.67 -32.85 -23.48
C GLY A 256 -19.30 -33.26 -24.04
N GLN A 257 -19.24 -33.73 -25.28
CA GLN A 257 -17.98 -34.08 -25.93
C GLN A 257 -17.07 -32.86 -26.10
N GLY A 258 -17.63 -31.68 -26.40
CA GLY A 258 -16.88 -30.44 -26.48
C GLY A 258 -16.27 -30.01 -25.13
N LEU A 259 -16.97 -30.26 -24.02
CA LEU A 259 -16.46 -30.05 -22.67
C LEU A 259 -15.31 -31.01 -22.32
N VAL A 260 -15.41 -32.28 -22.70
CA VAL A 260 -14.35 -33.28 -22.51
C VAL A 260 -13.11 -32.91 -23.34
N GLN A 261 -13.28 -32.63 -24.63
CA GLN A 261 -12.18 -32.31 -25.55
C GLN A 261 -11.42 -31.03 -25.19
N SER A 262 -12.12 -30.05 -24.61
CA SER A 262 -11.53 -28.78 -24.19
C SER A 262 -10.95 -28.79 -22.76
N ALA A 263 -11.01 -29.92 -22.05
CA ALA A 263 -10.44 -30.04 -20.71
C ALA A 263 -8.91 -29.86 -20.74
N ALA A 264 -8.40 -29.08 -19.79
CA ALA A 264 -6.95 -28.93 -19.65
C ALA A 264 -6.31 -30.25 -19.16
N PRO A 265 -5.03 -30.50 -19.47
CA PRO A 265 -4.32 -31.69 -18.97
C PRO A 265 -4.42 -31.81 -17.45
N GLY A 266 -4.77 -33.01 -16.97
CA GLY A 266 -4.94 -33.29 -15.53
C GLY A 266 -6.32 -32.98 -14.96
N VAL A 267 -7.20 -32.30 -15.71
CA VAL A 267 -8.61 -32.12 -15.30
C VAL A 267 -9.36 -33.43 -15.52
N THR A 268 -10.03 -33.92 -14.46
CA THR A 268 -10.80 -35.17 -14.54
C THR A 268 -12.14 -34.93 -15.26
N THR A 269 -12.40 -35.74 -16.29
CA THR A 269 -13.65 -35.75 -17.10
C THR A 269 -14.50 -36.99 -16.89
N THR A 270 -14.07 -37.94 -16.07
CA THR A 270 -14.66 -39.29 -15.95
C THR A 270 -16.15 -39.29 -15.65
N LYS A 271 -16.63 -38.41 -14.76
CA LYS A 271 -18.07 -38.30 -14.47
C LYS A 271 -18.85 -37.83 -15.70
N LEU A 272 -18.34 -36.80 -16.37
CA LEU A 272 -18.98 -36.23 -17.56
C LEU A 272 -19.00 -37.26 -18.71
N GLU A 273 -17.92 -38.00 -18.90
CA GLU A 273 -17.84 -39.10 -19.88
C GLU A 273 -18.85 -40.20 -19.58
N GLY A 274 -18.96 -40.63 -18.32
CA GLY A 274 -19.96 -41.62 -17.91
C GLY A 274 -21.39 -41.13 -18.06
N ASP A 275 -21.66 -39.85 -17.79
CA ASP A 275 -22.97 -39.24 -18.01
C ASP A 275 -23.33 -39.22 -19.51
N ILE A 276 -22.37 -38.93 -20.40
CA ILE A 276 -22.55 -38.99 -21.86
C ILE A 276 -22.80 -40.42 -22.35
N GLU A 277 -22.06 -41.40 -21.83
CA GLU A 277 -22.25 -42.82 -22.16
C GLU A 277 -23.65 -43.31 -21.74
N ASN A 278 -24.11 -42.94 -20.56
CA ASN A 278 -25.43 -43.30 -20.04
C ASN A 278 -26.57 -42.79 -20.95
N ILE A 279 -26.48 -41.56 -21.45
CA ILE A 279 -27.43 -41.01 -22.42
C ILE A 279 -27.47 -41.86 -23.69
N ASN A 280 -26.29 -42.16 -24.24
CA ASN A 280 -26.19 -42.96 -25.45
C ASN A 280 -26.75 -44.36 -25.26
N GLU A 281 -26.53 -44.99 -24.10
CA GLU A 281 -27.11 -46.30 -23.79
C GLU A 281 -28.64 -46.21 -23.71
N LYS A 282 -29.19 -45.28 -22.93
CA LYS A 282 -30.64 -45.11 -22.78
C LYS A 282 -31.35 -44.76 -24.08
N TRP A 283 -30.68 -44.05 -24.99
CA TRP A 283 -31.22 -43.73 -26.31
C TRP A 283 -31.24 -44.93 -27.26
N ASN A 284 -30.24 -45.81 -27.18
CA ASN A 284 -30.11 -46.96 -28.07
C ASN A 284 -30.87 -48.20 -27.58
N THR A 285 -31.54 -48.13 -26.42
CA THR A 285 -32.31 -49.23 -25.81
C THR A 285 -33.79 -49.06 -26.08
#